data_AF-A0A0L6WFM1-F1
#
_entry.id   AF-A0A0L6WFM1-F1
#
_cell.length_a   1.000
_cell.length_b   1.000
_cell.length_c   1.000
_cell.angle_alpha   90.00
_cell.angle_beta   90.00
_cell.angle_gamma   90.00
#
_symmetry.space_group_name_H-M   'P 1'
#
loop_
_entity.id
_entity.type
_entity.pdbx_description
1 polymer ?
#
loop_
_entity_poly.entity_id
_entity_poly.type
_entity_poly.pdbx_seq_one_letter_code
_entity_poly.pdbx_strand_id
1 'polypeptide(L)'
;MMKKMGFKPGQALGKVEEPVVKPVESSQNTQAPAEAGHSSPDSTTSVSGHIVKPIPLNEWQGKKGIGLGKRAASPSASAGRAAKMAKMAEEAEVISHRNFRNRARREYEEKRAEGRLVPAQRTCVTLDEKAGKTFHVLWLNPNNPDSFPEGLVDALALRGATGLPHDYHGEAIQVRLRKQMEADALHPLDDALTPKSSTLLESFSLEVIEKAMQYLRLQAQDRLSLVLAYLRDVYKYCFWCGVQYEDEETMQKQCPGPDEKSHV
;
A
#
# COMPACT_ATOMS: atom_id res chain seq x y z
N MET A 1 59.74 2.91 -37.81
CA MET A 1 59.84 4.32 -37.35
C MET A 1 59.12 4.57 -36.02
N MET A 2 57.91 4.06 -35.77
CA MET A 2 57.17 4.33 -34.51
C MET A 2 57.81 3.80 -33.21
N LYS A 3 58.48 2.63 -33.21
CA LYS A 3 59.23 2.13 -32.03
C LYS A 3 60.43 3.00 -31.65
N LYS A 4 61.02 3.73 -32.61
CA LYS A 4 62.11 4.70 -32.36
C LYS A 4 61.61 6.02 -31.77
N MET A 5 60.30 6.28 -31.82
CA MET A 5 59.64 7.47 -31.28
C MET A 5 58.96 7.19 -29.92
N GLY A 6 59.32 6.08 -29.25
CA GLY A 6 58.83 5.75 -27.89
C GLY A 6 57.49 5.00 -27.80
N PHE A 7 56.82 4.68 -28.91
CA PHE A 7 55.55 3.95 -28.89
C PHE A 7 55.74 2.44 -28.64
N LYS A 8 55.11 1.91 -27.57
CA LYS A 8 55.09 0.48 -27.25
C LYS A 8 53.92 -0.23 -27.97
N PRO A 9 54.10 -1.45 -28.50
CA PRO A 9 53.01 -2.24 -29.04
C PRO A 9 51.92 -2.46 -27.98
N GLY A 10 50.67 -2.08 -28.28
CA GLY A 10 49.54 -2.14 -27.33
C GLY A 10 49.23 -0.83 -26.60
N GLN A 11 50.01 0.23 -26.81
CA GLN A 11 49.74 1.56 -26.27
C GLN A 11 48.77 2.34 -27.18
N ALA A 12 47.76 2.99 -26.59
CA ALA A 12 46.85 3.85 -27.35
C ALA A 12 47.59 5.06 -27.95
N LEU A 13 47.31 5.41 -29.20
CA LEU A 13 47.86 6.61 -29.84
C LEU A 13 47.06 7.86 -29.40
N GLY A 14 47.75 8.81 -28.76
CA GLY A 14 47.18 10.10 -28.32
C GLY A 14 48.06 10.79 -27.26
N LYS A 15 47.82 12.08 -26.98
CA LYS A 15 48.50 12.81 -25.89
C LYS A 15 48.11 12.19 -24.54
N VAL A 16 49.10 11.77 -23.77
CA VAL A 16 48.90 11.35 -22.37
C VAL A 16 48.78 12.63 -21.55
N GLU A 17 47.59 12.93 -21.01
CA GLU A 17 47.46 13.98 -20.01
C GLU A 17 48.07 13.46 -18.70
N GLU A 18 49.15 14.11 -18.24
CA GLU A 18 49.76 13.80 -16.95
C GLU A 18 48.89 14.31 -15.79
N PRO A 19 48.65 13.50 -14.75
CA PRO A 19 47.85 13.94 -13.60
C PRO A 19 48.62 14.96 -12.77
N VAL A 20 48.05 16.14 -12.61
CA VAL A 20 48.53 17.21 -11.72
C VAL A 20 48.53 16.70 -10.28
N VAL A 21 49.72 16.54 -9.70
CA VAL A 21 49.95 16.25 -8.28
C VAL A 21 49.77 17.54 -7.48
N LYS A 22 48.87 17.55 -6.50
CA LYS A 22 48.81 18.57 -5.42
C LYS A 22 49.56 18.08 -4.18
N PRO A 23 50.25 18.95 -3.42
CA PRO A 23 51.26 18.54 -2.44
C PRO A 23 50.63 18.04 -1.13
N VAL A 24 51.35 17.14 -0.48
CA VAL A 24 51.03 16.51 0.80
C VAL A 24 51.42 17.44 1.95
N GLU A 25 50.50 17.72 2.87
CA GLU A 25 50.83 18.16 4.23
C GLU A 25 50.44 17.08 5.25
N SER A 26 51.36 16.91 6.20
CA SER A 26 51.48 15.88 7.22
C SER A 26 50.48 16.00 8.37
N SER A 27 49.97 14.87 8.89
CA SER A 27 50.15 14.45 10.31
C SER A 27 49.28 13.24 10.69
N GLN A 28 49.96 12.20 11.19
CA GLN A 28 49.62 11.27 12.29
C GLN A 28 48.15 10.87 12.54
N ASN A 29 47.83 9.57 12.41
CA ASN A 29 47.73 8.60 13.52
C ASN A 29 46.61 7.53 13.34
N THR A 30 47.00 6.26 13.54
CA THR A 30 46.26 5.09 14.08
C THR A 30 44.99 4.49 13.44
N GLN A 31 45.10 3.18 13.20
CA GLN A 31 44.14 2.08 13.46
C GLN A 31 42.99 1.78 12.46
N ALA A 32 43.04 0.56 11.93
CA ALA A 32 41.91 -0.25 11.46
C ALA A 32 41.03 -0.69 12.68
N PRO A 33 39.77 -1.19 12.55
CA PRO A 33 39.31 -2.02 11.44
C PRO A 33 37.83 -1.89 10.98
N ALA A 34 37.60 -2.49 9.80
CA ALA A 34 36.45 -3.29 9.38
C ALA A 34 35.04 -2.68 9.16
N GLU A 35 34.49 -3.13 8.02
CA GLU A 35 33.09 -3.47 7.72
C GLU A 35 32.31 -2.64 6.70
N ALA A 36 32.00 -3.35 5.61
CA ALA A 36 30.77 -3.35 4.83
C ALA A 36 30.05 -2.02 4.54
N GLY A 37 30.05 -1.64 3.26
CA GLY A 37 29.15 -0.63 2.73
C GLY A 37 29.17 -0.62 1.21
N HIS A 38 28.12 -1.18 0.61
CA HIS A 38 27.91 -1.30 -0.82
C HIS A 38 28.04 0.03 -1.58
N SER A 39 28.96 0.08 -2.54
CA SER A 39 28.98 1.09 -3.59
C SER A 39 28.06 0.66 -4.73
N SER A 40 26.93 1.36 -4.87
CA SER A 40 26.58 1.87 -6.20
C SER A 40 27.46 3.11 -6.42
N PRO A 41 27.99 3.32 -7.63
CA PRO A 41 27.27 4.23 -8.50
C PRO A 41 27.27 3.79 -9.97
N ASP A 42 26.07 3.82 -10.55
CA ASP A 42 25.91 4.14 -11.96
C ASP A 42 26.13 5.66 -12.07
N SER A 43 27.35 6.06 -12.40
CA SER A 43 27.66 7.40 -12.85
C SER A 43 28.34 7.27 -14.21
N THR A 44 27.53 7.54 -15.24
CA THR A 44 27.96 7.85 -16.59
C THR A 44 28.94 9.02 -16.56
N THR A 45 30.22 8.72 -16.41
CA THR A 45 31.31 9.59 -16.86
C THR A 45 31.84 8.98 -18.13
N SER A 46 31.66 9.71 -19.23
CA SER A 46 32.31 9.44 -20.51
C SER A 46 33.83 9.59 -20.31
N VAL A 47 34.47 8.52 -19.85
CA VAL A 47 35.92 8.42 -19.89
C VAL A 47 36.28 8.18 -21.34
N SER A 48 36.79 9.22 -22.00
CA SER A 48 37.42 9.17 -23.33
C SER A 48 38.73 8.37 -23.26
N GLY A 49 38.66 7.12 -22.82
CA GLY A 49 39.74 6.15 -22.90
C GLY A 49 39.60 5.38 -24.21
N HIS A 50 40.61 5.46 -25.08
CA HIS A 50 40.63 4.67 -26.31
C HIS A 50 40.55 3.17 -25.97
N ILE A 51 39.62 2.44 -26.60
CA ILE A 51 39.47 0.99 -26.39
C ILE A 51 40.74 0.29 -26.88
N VAL A 52 41.43 -0.39 -25.96
CA VAL A 52 42.70 -1.11 -26.22
C VAL A 52 42.47 -2.53 -26.75
N LYS A 53 41.23 -3.03 -26.68
CA LYS A 53 40.85 -4.36 -27.20
C LYS A 53 40.35 -4.28 -28.65
N PRO A 54 40.71 -5.24 -29.53
CA PRO A 54 40.24 -5.24 -30.91
C PRO A 54 38.71 -5.32 -30.98
N ILE A 55 38.12 -4.56 -31.90
CA ILE A 55 36.66 -4.54 -32.12
C ILE A 55 36.23 -5.90 -32.67
N PRO A 56 35.25 -6.60 -32.05
CA PRO A 56 34.77 -7.87 -32.55
C PRO A 56 34.08 -7.69 -33.90
N LEU A 57 34.49 -8.48 -34.90
CA LEU A 57 33.91 -8.46 -36.25
C LEU A 57 32.64 -9.30 -36.25
N ASN A 58 31.49 -8.66 -36.46
CA ASN A 58 30.21 -9.34 -36.67
C ASN A 58 29.88 -9.32 -38.17
N GLU A 59 29.99 -10.47 -38.82
CA GLU A 59 29.68 -10.61 -40.24
C GLU A 59 28.17 -10.64 -40.46
N TRP A 60 27.69 -9.82 -41.39
CA TRP A 60 26.30 -9.91 -41.86
C TRP A 60 26.16 -11.14 -42.75
N GLN A 61 25.37 -12.12 -42.31
CA GLN A 61 25.08 -13.28 -43.13
C GLN A 61 24.08 -12.90 -44.24
N GLY A 62 24.57 -12.82 -45.48
CA GLY A 62 23.75 -12.72 -46.70
C GLY A 62 24.16 -11.61 -47.67
N LYS A 63 24.31 -11.96 -48.95
CA LYS A 63 24.50 -11.01 -50.06
C LYS A 63 23.17 -10.36 -50.43
N LYS A 64 22.67 -9.43 -49.62
CA LYS A 64 21.62 -8.50 -50.07
C LYS A 64 22.31 -7.28 -50.66
N GLY A 65 22.13 -7.09 -51.98
CA GLY A 65 22.79 -6.05 -52.74
C GLY A 65 22.66 -4.67 -52.11
N ILE A 66 23.73 -3.89 -52.18
CA ILE A 66 23.76 -2.48 -51.78
C ILE A 66 22.80 -1.73 -52.70
N GLY A 67 21.64 -1.28 -52.19
CA GLY A 67 20.75 -0.38 -52.95
C GLY A 67 19.24 -0.60 -52.84
N LEU A 68 18.74 -1.64 -52.17
CA LEU A 68 17.30 -1.97 -52.19
C LEU A 68 16.53 -1.74 -50.87
N GLY A 69 17.04 -0.92 -49.93
CA GLY A 69 16.27 -0.52 -48.75
C GLY A 69 17.10 -0.03 -47.56
N LYS A 70 16.41 0.35 -46.46
CA LYS A 70 17.02 0.67 -45.16
C LYS A 70 17.86 -0.52 -44.69
N ARG A 71 19.09 -0.27 -44.20
CA ARG A 71 20.02 -1.32 -43.73
C ARG A 71 19.33 -2.24 -42.72
N ALA A 72 19.47 -3.56 -42.89
CA ALA A 72 19.01 -4.52 -41.89
C ALA A 72 19.72 -4.22 -40.55
N ALA A 73 18.97 -4.24 -39.46
CA ALA A 73 19.56 -4.04 -38.13
C ALA A 73 20.65 -5.08 -37.88
N SER A 74 21.76 -4.69 -37.23
CA SER A 74 22.86 -5.62 -36.98
C SER A 74 22.37 -6.85 -36.19
N PRO A 75 22.92 -8.05 -36.45
CA PRO A 75 22.52 -9.28 -35.74
C PRO A 75 22.61 -9.13 -34.22
N SER A 76 23.58 -8.37 -33.73
CA SER A 76 23.73 -8.03 -32.30
C SER A 76 22.60 -7.12 -31.78
N ALA A 77 22.12 -6.16 -32.59
CA ALA A 77 21.01 -5.30 -32.22
C ALA A 77 19.65 -5.99 -32.28
N SER A 78 19.45 -6.98 -33.15
CA SER A 78 18.23 -7.80 -33.17
C SER A 78 18.23 -8.88 -32.08
N ALA A 79 19.35 -9.59 -31.88
CA ALA A 79 19.49 -10.60 -30.82
C ALA A 79 19.42 -9.97 -29.42
N GLY A 80 20.06 -8.81 -29.21
CA GLY A 80 19.98 -8.07 -27.95
C GLY A 80 18.56 -7.57 -27.64
N ARG A 81 17.78 -7.18 -28.66
CA ARG A 81 16.36 -6.80 -28.48
C ARG A 81 15.48 -8.00 -28.17
N ALA A 82 15.66 -9.13 -28.86
CA ALA A 82 14.91 -10.34 -28.58
C ALA A 82 15.19 -10.88 -27.17
N ALA A 83 16.46 -10.90 -26.74
CA ALA A 83 16.83 -11.28 -25.37
C ALA A 83 16.25 -10.30 -24.33
N LYS A 84 16.23 -8.99 -24.62
CA LYS A 84 15.62 -7.99 -23.74
C LYS A 84 14.10 -8.16 -23.65
N MET A 85 13.44 -8.46 -24.77
CA MET A 85 12.00 -8.75 -24.81
C MET A 85 11.66 -10.03 -24.06
N ALA A 86 12.46 -11.09 -24.19
CA ALA A 86 12.29 -12.33 -23.43
C ALA A 86 12.43 -12.09 -21.92
N LYS A 87 13.47 -11.35 -21.49
CA LYS A 87 13.64 -10.96 -20.08
C LYS A 87 12.47 -10.11 -19.57
N MET A 88 11.98 -9.15 -20.36
CA MET A 88 10.82 -8.34 -19.98
C MET A 88 9.53 -9.18 -19.86
N ALA A 89 9.35 -10.19 -20.70
CA ALA A 89 8.20 -11.10 -20.60
C ALA A 89 8.28 -11.98 -19.34
N GLU A 90 9.45 -12.54 -19.04
CA GLU A 90 9.70 -13.30 -17.81
C GLU A 90 9.50 -12.43 -16.56
N GLU A 91 10.03 -11.21 -16.56
CA GLU A 91 9.81 -10.24 -15.47
C GLU A 91 8.33 -9.89 -15.31
N ALA A 92 7.59 -9.71 -16.41
CA ALA A 92 6.15 -9.43 -16.36
C ALA A 92 5.35 -10.63 -15.81
N GLU A 93 5.72 -11.86 -16.15
CA GLU A 93 5.11 -13.07 -15.57
C GLU A 93 5.39 -13.20 -14.07
N VAL A 94 6.63 -12.96 -13.64
CA VAL A 94 7.01 -12.96 -12.22
C VAL A 94 6.25 -11.87 -11.45
N ILE A 95 6.13 -10.66 -12.01
CA ILE A 95 5.35 -9.57 -11.44
C ILE A 95 3.86 -9.96 -11.35
N SER A 96 3.29 -10.55 -12.41
CA SER A 96 1.92 -11.03 -12.44
C SER A 96 1.65 -12.08 -11.35
N HIS A 97 2.54 -13.07 -11.23
CA HIS A 97 2.44 -14.12 -10.21
C HIS A 97 2.56 -13.55 -8.79
N ARG A 98 3.49 -12.61 -8.55
CA ARG A 98 3.61 -11.92 -7.26
C ARG A 98 2.36 -11.11 -6.94
N ASN A 99 1.80 -10.41 -7.92
CA ASN A 99 0.54 -9.66 -7.77
C ASN A 99 -0.65 -10.58 -7.46
N PHE A 100 -0.74 -11.74 -8.09
CA PHE A 100 -1.77 -12.74 -7.78
C PHE A 100 -1.63 -13.25 -6.35
N ARG A 101 -0.42 -13.68 -5.94
CA ARG A 101 -0.16 -14.16 -4.58
C ARG A 101 -0.46 -13.09 -3.52
N ASN A 102 -0.07 -11.85 -3.78
CA ASN A 102 -0.34 -10.73 -2.88
C ASN A 102 -1.83 -10.45 -2.74
N ARG A 103 -2.60 -10.46 -3.85
CA ARG A 103 -4.06 -10.30 -3.81
C ARG A 103 -4.74 -11.43 -3.03
N ALA A 104 -4.41 -12.67 -3.36
CA ALA A 104 -4.96 -13.84 -2.66
C ALA A 104 -4.64 -13.80 -1.15
N ARG A 105 -3.41 -13.38 -0.80
CA ARG A 105 -3.01 -13.19 0.60
C ARG A 105 -3.84 -12.09 1.28
N ARG A 106 -3.99 -10.92 0.66
CA ARG A 106 -4.79 -9.81 1.20
C ARG A 106 -6.24 -10.19 1.41
N GLU A 107 -6.87 -10.82 0.41
CA GLU A 107 -8.26 -11.29 0.52
C GLU A 107 -8.44 -12.32 1.65
N TYR A 108 -7.45 -13.21 1.84
CA TYR A 108 -7.47 -14.16 2.96
C TYR A 108 -7.30 -13.46 4.31
N GLU A 109 -6.37 -12.51 4.41
CA GLU A 109 -6.14 -11.72 5.62
C GLU A 109 -7.38 -10.87 5.97
N GLU A 110 -8.05 -10.29 4.99
CA GLU A 110 -9.32 -9.55 5.15
C GLU A 110 -10.43 -10.46 5.67
N LYS A 111 -10.69 -11.61 5.03
CA LYS A 111 -11.71 -12.57 5.49
C LYS A 111 -11.42 -13.10 6.89
N ARG A 112 -10.15 -13.36 7.20
CA ARG A 112 -9.71 -13.77 8.54
C ARG A 112 -9.97 -12.67 9.56
N ALA A 113 -9.69 -11.41 9.20
CA ALA A 113 -9.97 -10.27 10.06
C ALA A 113 -11.47 -10.11 10.29
N GLU A 114 -12.33 -10.24 9.28
CA GLU A 114 -13.79 -10.21 9.42
C GLU A 114 -14.31 -11.26 10.39
N GLY A 115 -13.82 -12.51 10.28
CA GLY A 115 -14.21 -13.59 11.20
C GLY A 115 -13.86 -13.30 12.66
N ARG A 116 -12.88 -12.42 12.91
CA ARG A 116 -12.43 -12.02 14.26
C ARG A 116 -12.99 -10.70 14.73
N LEU A 117 -13.38 -9.84 13.80
CA LEU A 117 -14.01 -8.56 14.08
C LEU A 117 -15.28 -8.76 14.90
N VAL A 118 -16.12 -9.71 14.50
CA VAL A 118 -17.40 -9.99 15.16
C VAL A 118 -17.24 -10.36 16.65
N PRO A 119 -16.42 -11.36 17.05
CA PRO A 119 -16.22 -11.64 18.46
C PRO A 119 -15.52 -10.50 19.20
N ALA A 120 -14.56 -9.81 18.59
CA ALA A 120 -13.90 -8.67 19.21
C ALA A 120 -14.90 -7.53 19.53
N GLN A 121 -15.80 -7.21 18.61
CA GLN A 121 -16.84 -6.20 18.86
C GLN A 121 -17.86 -6.65 19.90
N ARG A 122 -18.24 -7.93 19.93
CA ARG A 122 -19.08 -8.46 21.02
C ARG A 122 -18.43 -8.26 22.38
N THR A 123 -17.11 -8.49 22.48
CA THR A 123 -16.37 -8.20 23.72
C THR A 123 -16.34 -6.71 24.03
N CYS A 124 -16.15 -5.83 23.03
CA CYS A 124 -16.24 -4.38 23.22
C CYS A 124 -17.60 -3.97 23.77
N VAL A 125 -18.70 -4.38 23.11
CA VAL A 125 -20.07 -4.06 23.53
C VAL A 125 -20.27 -4.48 24.99
N THR A 126 -19.91 -5.72 25.34
CA THR A 126 -20.08 -6.24 26.71
C THR A 126 -19.30 -5.42 27.74
N LEU A 127 -18.06 -5.00 27.43
CA LEU A 127 -17.22 -4.23 28.35
C LEU A 127 -17.64 -2.76 28.43
N ASP A 128 -18.10 -2.20 27.31
CA ASP A 128 -18.65 -0.86 27.23
C ASP A 128 -19.98 -0.74 27.99
N GLU A 129 -20.87 -1.72 27.86
CA GLU A 129 -22.12 -1.80 28.63
C GLU A 129 -21.85 -1.87 30.14
N LYS A 130 -20.87 -2.68 30.56
CA LYS A 130 -20.41 -2.73 31.97
C LYS A 130 -19.86 -1.38 32.45
N ALA A 131 -19.29 -0.59 31.55
CA ALA A 131 -18.83 0.77 31.84
C ALA A 131 -19.92 1.84 31.70
N GLY A 132 -21.16 1.45 31.36
CA GLY A 132 -22.31 2.36 31.22
C GLY A 132 -22.33 3.19 29.93
N LYS A 133 -21.58 2.80 28.89
CA LYS A 133 -21.61 3.47 27.59
C LYS A 133 -22.76 2.92 26.75
N THR A 134 -23.57 3.83 26.19
CA THR A 134 -24.75 3.48 25.39
C THR A 134 -24.43 3.19 23.93
N PHE A 135 -23.43 3.86 23.36
CA PHE A 135 -23.03 3.70 21.97
C PHE A 135 -21.56 4.01 21.77
N HIS A 136 -20.90 3.21 20.93
CA HIS A 136 -19.55 3.47 20.46
C HIS A 136 -19.41 3.16 18.97
N VAL A 137 -18.67 4.00 18.24
CA VAL A 137 -18.52 3.90 16.78
C VAL A 137 -17.91 2.55 16.34
N LEU A 138 -17.04 1.96 17.18
CA LEU A 138 -16.37 0.70 16.86
C LEU A 138 -17.31 -0.52 16.87
N TRP A 139 -18.55 -0.39 17.35
CA TRP A 139 -19.54 -1.48 17.35
C TRP A 139 -20.13 -1.74 15.96
N LEU A 140 -20.00 -0.78 15.04
CA LEU A 140 -20.64 -0.82 13.73
C LEU A 140 -20.01 -1.90 12.81
N ASN A 141 -20.87 -2.65 12.14
CA ASN A 141 -20.48 -3.70 11.20
C ASN A 141 -21.28 -3.60 9.90
N PRO A 142 -20.65 -3.37 8.74
CA PRO A 142 -21.41 -3.29 7.49
C PRO A 142 -22.11 -4.61 7.13
N ASN A 143 -21.60 -5.75 7.60
CA ASN A 143 -22.16 -7.06 7.30
C ASN A 143 -23.38 -7.39 8.19
N ASN A 144 -23.58 -6.69 9.30
CA ASN A 144 -24.66 -6.95 10.26
C ASN A 144 -25.54 -5.70 10.41
N PRO A 145 -26.76 -5.69 9.85
CA PRO A 145 -27.65 -4.52 9.91
C PRO A 145 -28.03 -4.16 11.37
N ASP A 146 -28.14 -5.17 12.24
CA ASP A 146 -28.51 -4.99 13.66
C ASP A 146 -27.46 -4.22 14.48
N SER A 147 -26.26 -4.01 13.93
CA SER A 147 -25.21 -3.24 14.61
C SER A 147 -25.44 -1.72 14.56
N PHE A 148 -26.34 -1.25 13.70
CA PHE A 148 -26.60 0.17 13.53
C PHE A 148 -27.80 0.61 14.38
N PRO A 149 -27.66 1.64 15.22
CA PRO A 149 -28.80 2.22 15.90
C PRO A 149 -29.76 2.90 14.90
N GLU A 150 -31.03 2.97 15.28
CA GLU A 150 -32.08 3.62 14.48
C GLU A 150 -31.68 5.07 14.14
N GLY A 151 -31.91 5.49 12.90
CA GLY A 151 -31.60 6.84 12.41
C GLY A 151 -30.14 7.09 11.99
N LEU A 152 -29.16 6.32 12.49
CA LEU A 152 -27.76 6.51 12.08
C LEU A 152 -27.54 6.17 10.60
N VAL A 153 -28.18 5.11 10.12
CA VAL A 153 -28.08 4.69 8.72
C VAL A 153 -28.61 5.77 7.77
N ASP A 154 -29.76 6.36 8.10
CA ASP A 154 -30.36 7.45 7.32
C ASP A 154 -29.48 8.70 7.35
N ALA A 155 -28.91 9.04 8.51
CA ALA A 155 -27.98 10.15 8.66
C ALA A 155 -26.68 9.97 7.84
N LEU A 156 -26.15 8.73 7.81
CA LEU A 156 -24.97 8.39 6.99
C LEU A 156 -25.30 8.43 5.50
N ALA A 157 -26.48 7.95 5.09
CA ALA A 157 -26.94 7.97 3.71
C ALA A 157 -27.10 9.40 3.17
N LEU A 158 -27.69 10.30 3.95
CA LEU A 158 -27.82 11.73 3.60
C LEU A 158 -26.46 12.42 3.38
N ARG A 159 -25.40 11.94 4.05
CA ARG A 159 -24.03 12.47 3.93
C ARG A 159 -23.22 11.78 2.82
N GLY A 160 -23.83 10.84 2.09
CA GLY A 160 -23.20 10.14 0.97
C GLY A 160 -22.26 9.01 1.37
N ALA A 161 -22.52 8.35 2.51
CA ALA A 161 -21.87 7.07 2.80
C ALA A 161 -22.35 6.00 1.81
N THR A 162 -21.41 5.27 1.20
CA THR A 162 -21.68 4.17 0.26
C THR A 162 -21.35 2.82 0.90
N GLY A 163 -22.07 1.76 0.51
CA GLY A 163 -21.79 0.41 1.01
C GLY A 163 -22.34 0.14 2.41
N LEU A 164 -23.45 0.80 2.77
CA LEU A 164 -24.16 0.56 4.01
C LEU A 164 -25.09 -0.66 3.89
N PRO A 165 -25.48 -1.30 5.00
CA PRO A 165 -26.42 -2.43 4.96
C PRO A 165 -27.77 -2.07 4.31
N HIS A 166 -28.14 -0.79 4.30
CA HIS A 166 -29.34 -0.31 3.60
C HIS A 166 -29.31 -0.60 2.09
N ASP A 167 -28.12 -0.72 1.49
CA ASP A 167 -27.94 -1.13 0.10
C ASP A 167 -28.22 -2.63 -0.13
N TYR A 168 -28.14 -3.45 0.94
CA TYR A 168 -28.32 -4.90 0.92
C TYR A 168 -29.66 -5.40 1.47
N HIS A 169 -30.49 -4.52 2.02
CA HIS A 169 -31.87 -4.89 2.33
C HIS A 169 -32.58 -5.27 1.03
N GLY A 170 -33.15 -6.47 0.95
CA GLY A 170 -33.93 -6.98 -0.19
C GLY A 170 -35.21 -6.19 -0.50
N GLU A 171 -35.24 -4.89 -0.23
CA GLU A 171 -36.23 -3.99 -0.79
C GLU A 171 -36.00 -3.94 -2.30
N ALA A 172 -37.02 -4.37 -3.06
CA ALA A 172 -37.01 -4.28 -4.50
C ALA A 172 -36.61 -2.85 -4.91
N ILE A 173 -35.75 -2.73 -5.93
CA ILE A 173 -35.26 -1.45 -6.47
C ILE A 173 -36.40 -0.42 -6.65
N GLN A 174 -37.61 -0.90 -6.93
CA GLN A 174 -38.84 -0.12 -7.04
C GLN A 174 -39.25 0.61 -5.76
N VAL A 175 -39.09 -0.02 -4.59
CA VAL A 175 -39.42 0.58 -3.28
C VAL A 175 -38.44 1.73 -2.98
N ARG A 176 -37.15 1.50 -3.23
CA ARG A 176 -36.11 2.55 -3.11
C ARG A 176 -36.38 3.72 -4.06
N LEU A 177 -36.66 3.43 -5.34
CA LEU A 177 -36.94 4.46 -6.33
C LEU A 177 -38.21 5.26 -5.97
N ARG A 178 -39.27 4.59 -5.50
CA ARG A 178 -40.50 5.26 -5.06
C ARG A 178 -40.27 6.19 -3.88
N LYS A 179 -39.49 5.73 -2.88
CA LYS A 179 -39.13 6.53 -1.70
C LYS A 179 -38.28 7.75 -2.08
N GLN A 180 -37.37 7.58 -3.04
CA GLN A 180 -36.58 8.68 -3.59
C GLN A 180 -37.47 9.68 -4.36
N MET A 181 -38.36 9.19 -5.23
CA MET A 181 -39.33 10.04 -5.94
C MET A 181 -40.27 10.80 -4.99
N GLU A 182 -40.62 10.21 -3.85
CA GLU A 182 -41.42 10.86 -2.79
C GLU A 182 -40.63 11.92 -2.04
N ALA A 183 -39.36 11.67 -1.73
CA ALA A 183 -38.47 12.66 -1.11
C ALA A 183 -38.20 13.87 -2.02
N ASP A 184 -38.09 13.65 -3.34
CA ASP A 184 -37.89 14.69 -4.35
C ASP A 184 -39.21 15.36 -4.81
N ALA A 185 -40.37 14.87 -4.36
CA ALA A 185 -41.67 15.42 -4.74
C ALA A 185 -41.86 16.81 -4.12
N LEU A 186 -41.97 17.82 -4.99
CA LEU A 186 -42.25 19.20 -4.56
C LEU A 186 -43.68 19.31 -4.03
N HIS A 187 -43.83 19.56 -2.73
CA HIS A 187 -45.12 19.84 -2.12
C HIS A 187 -45.47 21.34 -2.21
N PRO A 188 -46.77 21.69 -2.33
CA PRO A 188 -47.22 23.07 -2.21
C PRO A 188 -46.78 23.68 -0.87
N LEU A 189 -46.34 24.93 -0.91
CA LEU A 189 -45.90 25.69 0.28
C LEU A 189 -47.12 26.00 1.16
N ASP A 190 -47.45 25.11 2.10
CA ASP A 190 -48.31 25.46 3.23
C ASP A 190 -47.45 26.10 4.34
N ASP A 191 -47.88 27.24 4.87
CA ASP A 191 -47.18 28.14 5.81
C ASP A 191 -46.85 27.57 7.22
N ALA A 192 -46.93 26.25 7.42
CA ALA A 192 -46.67 25.59 8.71
C ALA A 192 -45.42 24.70 8.64
N LEU A 193 -44.23 25.31 8.63
CA LEU A 193 -42.94 24.63 8.67
C LEU A 193 -42.74 23.85 9.99
N THR A 194 -43.05 22.55 9.97
CA THR A 194 -42.30 21.56 10.77
C THR A 194 -41.97 20.34 9.89
N PRO A 195 -40.81 20.29 9.24
CA PRO A 195 -40.40 19.10 8.50
C PRO A 195 -40.08 17.97 9.48
N LYS A 196 -40.88 16.90 9.47
CA LYS A 196 -40.63 15.65 10.24
C LYS A 196 -39.26 14.99 9.93
N SER A 197 -38.59 15.41 8.86
CA SER A 197 -37.23 14.97 8.54
C SER A 197 -36.16 15.64 9.40
N SER A 198 -36.43 16.79 10.03
CA SER A 198 -35.41 17.47 10.85
C SER A 198 -35.23 16.84 12.23
N THR A 199 -36.28 16.21 12.79
CA THR A 199 -36.27 15.68 14.16
C THR A 199 -35.41 14.42 14.35
N LEU A 200 -35.09 13.66 13.29
CA LEU A 200 -34.20 12.47 13.40
C LEU A 200 -32.71 12.82 13.25
N LEU A 201 -32.39 13.92 12.55
CA LEU A 201 -31.03 14.45 12.41
C LEU A 201 -30.43 14.98 13.72
N GLU A 202 -31.25 15.16 14.75
CA GLU A 202 -30.82 15.69 16.05
C GLU A 202 -30.31 14.60 17.02
N SER A 203 -30.34 13.32 16.64
CA SER A 203 -29.99 12.19 17.52
C SER A 203 -28.48 11.93 17.64
N PHE A 204 -27.71 12.17 16.58
CA PHE A 204 -26.26 11.94 16.57
C PHE A 204 -25.52 13.22 16.23
N SER A 205 -24.50 13.54 17.02
CA SER A 205 -23.64 14.68 16.70
C SER A 205 -22.93 14.45 15.37
N LEU A 206 -22.74 15.52 14.62
CA LEU A 206 -22.06 15.50 13.32
C LEU A 206 -20.70 14.81 13.41
N GLU A 207 -19.95 15.05 14.49
CA GLU A 207 -18.66 14.41 14.73
C GLU A 207 -18.74 12.87 14.83
N VAL A 208 -19.81 12.34 15.45
CA VAL A 208 -20.02 10.89 15.56
C VAL A 208 -20.33 10.30 14.20
N ILE A 209 -21.13 11.00 13.39
CA ILE A 209 -21.46 10.59 12.02
C ILE A 209 -20.19 10.54 11.16
N GLU A 210 -19.36 11.58 11.20
CA GLU A 210 -18.11 11.63 10.44
C GLU A 210 -17.12 10.53 10.87
N LYS A 211 -16.97 10.30 12.18
CA LYS A 211 -16.17 9.19 12.70
C LYS A 211 -16.70 7.83 12.24
N ALA A 212 -18.03 7.63 12.25
CA ALA A 212 -18.66 6.41 11.76
C ALA A 212 -18.42 6.22 10.26
N MET A 213 -18.55 7.26 9.43
CA MET A 213 -18.23 7.19 8.00
C MET A 213 -16.77 6.82 7.77
N GLN A 214 -15.85 7.42 8.51
CA GLN A 214 -14.43 7.11 8.39
C GLN A 214 -14.16 5.66 8.78
N TYR A 215 -14.73 5.19 9.89
CA TYR A 215 -14.57 3.82 10.36
C TYR A 215 -15.13 2.79 9.37
N LEU A 216 -16.31 3.04 8.79
CA LEU A 216 -16.95 2.11 7.85
C LEU A 216 -16.21 1.99 6.51
N ARG A 217 -15.43 3.01 6.11
CA ARG A 217 -14.59 2.99 4.90
C ARG A 217 -13.30 2.17 5.06
N LEU A 218 -12.90 1.84 6.29
CA LEU A 218 -11.71 1.06 6.55
C LEU A 218 -11.90 -0.42 6.18
N GLN A 219 -10.80 -1.07 5.79
CA GLN A 219 -10.79 -2.52 5.57
C GLN A 219 -10.99 -3.26 6.90
N ALA A 220 -11.46 -4.51 6.82
CA ALA A 220 -11.74 -5.32 8.01
C ALA A 220 -10.51 -5.46 8.94
N GLN A 221 -9.30 -5.54 8.38
CA GLN A 221 -8.06 -5.61 9.15
C GLN A 221 -7.83 -4.35 9.99
N ASP A 222 -8.01 -3.17 9.40
CA ASP A 222 -7.83 -1.89 10.10
C ASP A 222 -8.94 -1.65 11.13
N ARG A 223 -10.18 -2.06 10.82
CA ARG A 223 -11.27 -2.01 11.80
C ARG A 223 -10.99 -2.91 13.00
N LEU A 224 -10.45 -4.11 12.76
CA LEU A 224 -10.06 -5.02 13.82
C LEU A 224 -8.94 -4.43 14.68
N SER A 225 -7.90 -3.84 14.06
CA SER A 225 -6.81 -3.24 14.83
C SER A 225 -7.29 -2.09 15.73
N LEU A 226 -8.21 -1.24 15.26
CA LEU A 226 -8.82 -0.18 16.07
C LEU A 226 -9.63 -0.73 17.25
N VAL A 227 -10.43 -1.78 17.01
CA VAL A 227 -11.20 -2.46 18.05
C VAL A 227 -10.28 -3.06 19.11
N LEU A 228 -9.20 -3.73 18.68
CA LEU A 228 -8.23 -4.34 19.59
C LEU A 228 -7.43 -3.30 20.37
N ALA A 229 -7.00 -2.21 19.74
CA ALA A 229 -6.33 -1.11 20.42
C ALA A 229 -7.24 -0.50 21.50
N TYR A 230 -8.51 -0.24 21.17
CA TYR A 230 -9.49 0.27 22.12
C TYR A 230 -9.70 -0.65 23.34
N LEU A 231 -9.80 -1.96 23.11
CA LEU A 231 -9.89 -2.95 24.19
C LEU A 231 -8.68 -2.91 25.13
N ARG A 232 -7.48 -2.75 24.56
CA ARG A 232 -6.24 -2.69 25.34
C ARG A 232 -6.10 -1.37 26.09
N ASP A 233 -6.33 -0.25 25.43
CA ASP A 233 -6.08 1.07 26.01
C ASP A 233 -7.13 1.42 27.07
N VAL A 234 -8.40 1.13 26.81
CA VAL A 234 -9.51 1.50 27.70
C VAL A 234 -9.70 0.45 28.78
N TYR A 235 -9.90 -0.81 28.38
CA TYR A 235 -10.31 -1.89 29.27
C TYR A 235 -9.18 -2.73 29.82
N LYS A 236 -7.96 -2.50 29.33
CA LYS A 236 -6.80 -3.30 29.66
C LYS A 236 -7.07 -4.77 29.32
N TYR A 237 -7.76 -5.01 28.21
CA TYR A 237 -8.17 -6.35 27.78
C TYR A 237 -7.36 -6.81 26.57
N CYS A 238 -6.77 -8.00 26.65
CA CYS A 238 -6.13 -8.62 25.49
C CYS A 238 -7.05 -9.68 24.88
N PHE A 239 -7.50 -9.43 23.64
CA PHE A 239 -8.32 -10.37 22.87
C PHE A 239 -7.64 -11.72 22.64
N TRP A 240 -6.32 -11.74 22.45
CA TRP A 240 -5.58 -12.96 22.17
C TRP A 240 -5.35 -13.81 23.42
N CYS A 241 -5.10 -13.18 24.58
CA CYS A 241 -5.02 -13.87 25.86
C CYS A 241 -6.40 -14.29 26.38
N GLY A 242 -7.45 -13.54 26.02
CA GLY A 242 -8.80 -13.72 26.54
C GLY A 242 -9.00 -13.19 27.97
N VAL A 243 -8.10 -12.32 28.46
CA VAL A 243 -8.07 -11.87 29.86
C VAL A 243 -8.08 -10.34 29.95
N GLN A 244 -8.78 -9.83 30.97
CA GLN A 244 -8.74 -8.42 31.39
C GLN A 244 -7.71 -8.24 32.50
N TYR A 245 -6.80 -7.29 32.34
CA TYR A 245 -5.77 -6.94 33.30
C TYR A 245 -6.25 -5.79 34.20
N GLU A 246 -5.69 -5.68 35.39
CA GLU A 246 -6.02 -4.62 36.35
C GLU A 246 -5.46 -3.27 35.88
N ASP A 247 -4.17 -3.27 35.50
CA ASP A 247 -3.44 -2.07 35.10
C ASP A 247 -2.62 -2.29 33.83
N GLU A 248 -2.26 -1.18 33.16
CA GLU A 248 -1.44 -1.20 31.96
C GLU A 248 -0.06 -1.85 32.19
N GLU A 249 0.55 -1.61 33.35
CA GLU A 249 1.83 -2.23 33.69
C GLU A 249 1.74 -3.76 33.80
N THR A 250 0.65 -4.26 34.38
CA THR A 250 0.44 -5.71 34.52
C THR A 250 0.27 -6.35 33.16
N MET A 251 -0.45 -5.67 32.25
CA MET A 251 -0.58 -6.10 30.87
C MET A 251 0.78 -6.13 30.17
N GLN A 252 1.60 -5.08 30.27
CA GLN A 252 2.89 -5.04 29.59
C GLN A 252 3.85 -6.15 30.05
N LYS A 253 3.75 -6.56 31.33
CA LYS A 253 4.58 -7.64 31.89
C LYS A 253 4.07 -9.04 31.54
N GLN A 254 2.75 -9.23 31.47
CA GLN A 254 2.14 -10.55 31.32
C GLN A 254 1.69 -10.88 29.88
N CYS A 255 1.37 -9.86 29.08
CA CYS A 255 0.89 -10.03 27.71
C CYS A 255 2.08 -10.08 26.73
N PRO A 256 2.22 -11.15 25.92
CA PRO A 256 3.32 -11.30 24.94
C PRO A 256 3.43 -10.17 23.90
N GLY A 257 2.34 -9.46 23.62
CA GLY A 257 2.33 -8.33 22.70
C GLY A 257 0.92 -7.84 22.36
N PRO A 258 0.76 -6.86 21.46
CA PRO A 258 -0.55 -6.45 20.96
C PRO A 258 -1.03 -7.31 19.78
N ASP A 259 -0.09 -7.93 19.05
CA ASP A 259 -0.37 -8.65 17.82
C ASP A 259 -0.66 -10.14 18.07
N GLU A 260 -1.42 -10.73 17.16
CA GLU A 260 -1.68 -12.18 17.16
C GLU A 260 -0.37 -12.99 17.18
N LYS A 261 0.61 -12.57 16.39
CA LYS A 261 1.86 -13.33 16.17
C LYS A 261 2.67 -13.53 17.45
N SER A 262 2.48 -12.68 18.45
CA SER A 262 3.16 -12.81 19.74
C SER A 262 2.55 -13.87 20.65
N HIS A 263 1.37 -14.39 20.32
CA HIS A 263 0.60 -15.32 21.14
C HIS A 263 0.45 -16.72 20.52
N VAL A 264 1.22 -17.02 19.46
CA VAL A 264 1.25 -18.30 18.76
C VAL A 264 2.44 -19.14 19.20
#